data_AF-A0A959EPW9-F1
#
_entry.id   AF-A0A959EPW9-F1
#
_cell.length_a   1.000
_cell.length_b   1.000
_cell.length_c   1.000
_cell.angle_alpha   90.00
_cell.angle_beta   90.00
_cell.angle_gamma   90.00
#
_symmetry.space_group_name_H-M   'P 1'
#
loop_
_entity.id
_entity.type
_entity.pdbx_description
1 polymer ?
#
loop_
_entity_poly.entity_id
_entity_poly.type
_entity_poly.pdbx_seq_one_letter_code
_entity_poly.pdbx_strand_id
1 'polypeptide(L)'
;RVVASEDQLANFSGDMGLMYRGSTISNIGDISADENFRIRRLQAERDFLVNVFYKPELPVFLWSVGDRLWLFNHPQGYLEQYDWEGQFEDRRPIDYGQERRWRKELYHDEQTGAFYLAFHHPDGIRWERLDPFTGERQPAGVLPAAQPERLQLSGGIVYFLEFDHWKKKKVLKRWR
;
A
#
# COMPACT_ATOMS: atom_id res chain seq x y z
N ARG A 1 -15.69 20.94 14.11
CA ARG A 1 -15.35 20.22 15.36
C ARG A 1 -16.27 19.01 15.41
N VAL A 2 -15.81 17.84 14.96
CA VAL A 2 -16.62 16.61 15.03
C VAL A 2 -16.29 15.96 16.37
N VAL A 3 -17.25 15.97 17.28
CA VAL A 3 -17.18 15.18 18.53
C VAL A 3 -18.05 13.96 18.24
N ALA A 4 -17.43 12.80 18.09
CA ALA A 4 -18.18 11.54 17.95
C ALA A 4 -18.99 11.29 19.24
N SER A 5 -20.21 10.75 19.11
CA SER A 5 -21.00 10.38 20.29
C SER A 5 -20.36 9.22 21.06
N GLU A 6 -20.70 9.07 22.34
CA GLU A 6 -20.20 7.95 23.17
C GLU A 6 -20.50 6.59 22.52
N ASP A 7 -21.67 6.43 21.91
CA ASP A 7 -22.05 5.22 21.16
C ASP A 7 -21.13 4.96 19.95
N GLN A 8 -20.74 6.01 19.23
CA GLN A 8 -19.82 5.88 18.09
C GLN A 8 -18.42 5.45 18.54
N LEU A 9 -17.94 5.97 19.68
CA LEU A 9 -16.66 5.59 20.27
C LEU A 9 -16.67 4.16 20.81
N ALA A 10 -17.79 3.74 21.42
CA ALA A 10 -17.98 2.37 21.90
C ALA A 10 -18.02 1.36 20.74
N ASN A 11 -18.76 1.67 19.67
CA ASN A 11 -18.80 0.85 18.45
C ASN A 11 -17.42 0.73 17.81
N PHE A 12 -16.72 1.86 17.65
CA PHE A 12 -15.35 1.87 17.11
C PHE A 12 -14.40 1.00 17.95
N SER A 13 -14.44 1.12 19.28
CA SER A 13 -13.59 0.32 20.17
C SER A 13 -13.92 -1.17 20.09
N GLY A 14 -15.21 -1.51 19.98
CA GLY A 14 -15.67 -2.89 19.76
C GLY A 14 -15.16 -3.47 18.45
N ASP A 15 -15.27 -2.70 17.36
CA ASP A 15 -14.81 -3.09 16.03
C ASP A 15 -13.28 -3.27 15.99
N MET A 16 -12.52 -2.36 16.63
CA MET A 16 -11.06 -2.51 16.79
C MET A 16 -10.70 -3.80 17.54
N GLY A 17 -11.41 -4.12 18.62
CA GLY A 17 -11.22 -5.37 19.36
C GLY A 17 -11.58 -6.62 18.56
N LEU A 18 -12.56 -6.55 17.66
CA LEU A 18 -12.90 -7.63 16.73
C LEU A 18 -11.81 -7.79 15.66
N MET A 19 -11.35 -6.69 15.06
CA MET A 19 -10.28 -6.71 14.06
C MET A 19 -8.97 -7.31 14.62
N TYR A 20 -8.60 -6.97 15.86
CA TYR A 20 -7.43 -7.53 16.53
C TYR A 20 -7.56 -9.04 16.83
N ARG A 21 -8.73 -9.48 17.30
CA ARG A 21 -8.97 -10.91 17.57
C ARG A 21 -8.99 -11.73 16.27
N GLY A 22 -9.62 -11.21 15.22
CA GLY A 22 -9.67 -11.86 13.91
C GLY A 22 -8.30 -12.00 13.26
N SER A 23 -7.35 -11.08 13.51
CA SER A 23 -5.99 -11.17 12.96
C SER A 23 -5.05 -12.10 13.73
N THR A 24 -5.32 -12.34 15.00
CA THR A 24 -4.45 -13.15 15.89
C THR A 24 -4.91 -14.61 16.02
N ILE A 25 -6.16 -14.90 15.69
CA ILE A 25 -6.72 -16.25 15.79
C ILE A 25 -6.41 -17.09 14.54
N SER A 26 -5.95 -18.32 14.76
CA SER A 26 -5.60 -19.29 13.71
C SER A 26 -6.44 -20.55 13.84
N ASN A 27 -6.83 -21.13 12.70
CA ASN A 27 -7.52 -22.41 12.63
C ASN A 27 -6.61 -23.56 12.14
N ILE A 28 -5.29 -23.41 12.29
CA ILE A 28 -4.31 -24.45 11.95
C ILE A 28 -4.12 -25.38 13.15
N GLY A 29 -4.58 -26.63 13.05
CA GLY A 29 -4.42 -27.67 14.09
C GLY A 29 -5.64 -28.60 14.22
N ASP A 30 -5.62 -29.46 15.25
CA ASP A 30 -6.79 -30.29 15.63
C ASP A 30 -7.81 -29.42 16.36
N ILE A 31 -8.81 -28.95 15.61
CA ILE A 31 -9.85 -28.03 16.08
C ILE A 31 -11.21 -28.64 15.73
N SER A 32 -12.18 -28.56 16.65
CA SER A 32 -13.54 -29.04 16.38
C SER A 32 -14.18 -28.28 15.22
N ALA A 33 -15.14 -28.92 14.55
CA ALA A 33 -15.85 -28.27 13.44
C ALA A 33 -16.52 -26.95 13.88
N ASP A 34 -17.11 -26.93 15.07
CA ASP A 34 -17.76 -25.75 15.64
C ASP A 34 -16.78 -24.61 15.90
N GLU A 35 -15.60 -24.92 16.44
CA GLU A 35 -14.58 -23.92 16.73
C GLU A 35 -13.96 -23.38 15.43
N ASN A 36 -13.74 -24.22 14.43
CA ASN A 36 -13.29 -23.78 13.11
C ASN A 36 -14.32 -22.85 12.45
N PHE A 37 -15.62 -23.13 12.58
CA PHE A 37 -16.69 -22.26 12.08
C PHE A 37 -16.69 -20.90 12.78
N ARG A 38 -16.54 -20.89 14.11
CA ARG A 38 -16.43 -19.66 14.91
C ARG A 38 -15.23 -18.80 14.47
N ILE A 39 -14.07 -19.42 14.29
CA ILE A 39 -12.84 -18.73 13.84
C ILE A 39 -13.03 -18.11 12.45
N ARG A 40 -13.55 -18.86 11.49
CA ARG A 40 -13.78 -18.36 10.13
C ARG A 40 -14.77 -17.20 10.10
N ARG A 41 -15.82 -17.26 10.93
CA ARG A 41 -16.77 -16.15 11.05
C ARG A 41 -16.09 -14.88 11.57
N LEU A 42 -15.28 -14.98 12.62
CA LEU A 42 -14.53 -13.84 13.16
C LEU A 42 -13.55 -13.25 12.15
N GLN A 43 -12.85 -14.11 11.39
CA GLN A 43 -11.97 -13.67 10.31
C GLN A 43 -12.74 -12.96 9.20
N ALA A 44 -13.90 -13.47 8.79
CA ALA A 44 -14.76 -12.85 7.78
C ALA A 44 -15.32 -11.50 8.24
N GLU A 45 -15.77 -11.39 9.51
CA GLU A 45 -16.24 -10.13 10.10
C GLU A 45 -15.10 -9.09 10.18
N ARG A 46 -13.89 -9.51 10.57
CA ARG A 46 -12.68 -8.69 10.52
C ARG A 46 -12.38 -8.22 9.10
N ASP A 47 -12.46 -9.11 8.11
CA ASP A 47 -12.18 -8.77 6.72
C ASP A 47 -13.19 -7.75 6.17
N PHE A 48 -14.47 -7.85 6.56
CA PHE A 48 -15.47 -6.85 6.23
C PHE A 48 -15.13 -5.49 6.86
N LEU A 49 -14.83 -5.46 8.16
CA LEU A 49 -14.48 -4.22 8.85
C LEU A 49 -13.25 -3.56 8.22
N VAL A 50 -12.18 -4.31 7.94
CA VAL A 50 -10.94 -3.76 7.38
C VAL A 50 -11.10 -3.33 5.92
N ASN A 51 -11.76 -4.14 5.08
CA ASN A 51 -11.76 -3.92 3.64
C ASN A 51 -12.97 -3.13 3.12
N VAL A 52 -14.01 -2.97 3.93
CA VAL A 52 -15.23 -2.26 3.53
C VAL A 52 -15.47 -1.06 4.43
N PHE A 53 -15.54 -1.25 5.74
CA PHE A 53 -15.99 -0.19 6.65
C PHE A 53 -14.88 0.82 7.00
N TYR A 54 -13.72 0.30 7.40
CA TYR A 54 -12.55 1.07 7.81
C TYR A 54 -11.44 1.09 6.75
N LYS A 55 -11.77 0.76 5.50
CA LYS A 55 -10.78 0.77 4.41
C LYS A 55 -10.18 2.17 4.31
N PRO A 56 -8.87 2.34 4.58
CA PRO A 56 -8.28 3.66 4.51
C PRO A 56 -8.34 4.15 3.06
N GLU A 57 -8.78 5.40 2.87
CA GLU A 57 -8.89 5.99 1.54
C GLU A 57 -7.52 6.07 0.85
N LEU A 58 -6.47 6.28 1.64
CA LEU A 58 -5.09 6.34 1.20
C LEU A 58 -4.31 5.13 1.73
N PRO A 59 -3.48 4.49 0.90
CA PRO A 59 -2.69 3.34 1.32
C PRO A 59 -1.61 3.74 2.33
N VAL A 60 -1.20 2.80 3.16
CA VAL A 60 0.01 2.90 3.98
C VAL A 60 1.00 1.88 3.45
N PHE A 61 2.24 2.30 3.24
CA PHE A 61 3.29 1.39 2.77
C PHE A 61 4.47 1.38 3.72
N LEU A 62 5.14 0.23 3.77
CA LEU A 62 6.23 -0.04 4.67
C LEU A 62 7.37 -0.72 3.91
N TRP A 63 8.58 -0.19 3.99
CA TRP A 63 9.78 -0.82 3.43
C TRP A 63 10.95 -0.79 4.41
N SER A 64 11.69 -1.89 4.47
CA SER A 64 13.02 -1.94 5.06
C SER A 64 14.05 -1.55 3.99
N VAL A 65 14.81 -0.48 4.23
CA VAL A 65 15.90 -0.04 3.35
C VAL A 65 17.14 0.17 4.20
N GLY A 66 18.14 -0.70 4.01
CA GLY A 66 19.30 -0.74 4.90
C GLY A 66 18.91 -1.16 6.32
N ASP A 67 19.33 -0.39 7.31
CA ASP A 67 19.05 -0.55 8.74
C ASP A 67 17.83 0.27 9.22
N ARG A 68 17.04 0.79 8.28
CA ARG A 68 15.94 1.71 8.53
C ARG A 68 14.63 1.19 7.98
N LEU A 69 13.55 1.57 8.66
CA LEU A 69 12.18 1.29 8.28
C LEU A 69 11.51 2.59 7.81
N TRP A 70 10.96 2.57 6.60
CA TRP A 70 10.28 3.70 5.98
C TRP A 70 8.79 3.44 5.92
N LEU A 71 8.01 4.30 6.59
CA LEU A 71 6.56 4.24 6.67
C LEU A 71 5.95 5.42 5.90
N PHE A 72 5.29 5.13 4.78
CA PHE A 72 4.59 6.13 3.99
C PHE A 72 3.14 6.22 4.48
N ASN A 73 2.94 7.04 5.51
CA ASN A 73 1.70 7.24 6.24
C ASN A 73 0.80 8.28 5.55
N HIS A 74 0.28 7.92 4.37
CA HIS A 74 -0.52 8.84 3.54
C HIS A 74 -1.76 9.43 4.21
N PRO A 75 -2.55 8.70 5.04
CA PRO A 75 -3.71 9.32 5.69
C PRO A 75 -3.32 10.44 6.67
N GLN A 76 -2.07 10.44 7.14
CA GLN A 76 -1.51 11.43 8.06
C GLN A 76 -0.67 12.47 7.30
N GLY A 77 -0.40 12.24 6.01
CA GLY A 77 0.37 13.15 5.16
C GLY A 77 1.87 13.16 5.47
N TYR A 78 2.41 12.09 6.05
CA TYR A 78 3.83 11.99 6.40
C TYR A 78 4.49 10.75 5.83
N LEU A 79 5.76 10.90 5.49
CA LEU A 79 6.73 9.83 5.39
C LEU A 79 7.51 9.83 6.70
N GLU A 80 7.51 8.69 7.38
CA GLU A 80 8.07 8.50 8.72
C GLU A 80 9.22 7.50 8.63
N GLN A 81 10.26 7.75 9.41
CA GLN A 81 11.46 6.93 9.44
C GLN A 81 11.70 6.40 10.85
N TYR A 82 12.03 5.11 10.93
CA TYR A 82 12.37 4.43 12.16
C TYR A 82 13.69 3.68 12.01
N ASP A 83 14.39 3.47 13.11
CA ASP A 83 15.52 2.56 13.16
C ASP A 83 15.05 1.08 13.17
N TRP A 84 16.00 0.15 13.20
CA TRP A 84 15.69 -1.29 13.22
C TRP A 84 15.02 -1.74 14.54
N GLU A 85 15.19 -0.99 15.64
CA GLU A 85 14.54 -1.23 16.93
C GLU A 85 13.08 -0.71 16.93
N GLY A 86 12.67 -0.01 15.87
CA GLY A 86 11.37 0.63 15.75
C GLY A 86 11.27 1.96 16.48
N GLN A 87 12.38 2.56 16.88
CA GLN A 87 12.40 3.90 17.45
C GLN A 87 12.24 4.94 16.33
N PHE A 88 11.39 5.93 16.59
CA PHE A 88 11.15 7.02 15.64
C PHE A 88 12.40 7.88 15.49
N GLU A 89 12.85 8.08 14.24
CA GLU A 89 13.99 8.94 13.92
C GLU A 89 13.53 10.31 13.40
N ASP A 90 12.68 10.33 12.37
CA ASP A 90 12.30 11.56 11.67
C ASP A 90 10.98 11.41 10.88
N ARG A 91 10.40 12.53 10.45
CA ARG A 91 9.30 12.56 9.48
C ARG A 91 9.35 13.76 8.55
N ARG A 92 8.84 13.56 7.33
CA ARG A 92 8.70 14.60 6.31
C ARG A 92 7.27 14.63 5.76
N PRO A 93 6.72 15.82 5.45
CA PRO A 93 5.41 15.90 4.84
C PRO A 93 5.43 15.32 3.41
N ILE A 94 4.34 14.68 3.02
CA ILE A 94 4.10 14.22 1.64
C ILE A 94 2.73 14.76 1.16
N ASP A 95 2.70 15.30 -0.05
CA ASP A 95 1.50 15.99 -0.57
C ASP A 95 0.86 15.31 -1.78
N TYR A 96 1.61 14.44 -2.48
CA TYR A 96 1.14 13.73 -3.68
C TYR A 96 -0.08 12.83 -3.41
N GLY A 97 -0.34 12.49 -2.14
CA GLY A 97 -1.55 11.78 -1.71
C GLY A 97 -2.86 12.51 -2.07
N GLN A 98 -2.79 13.83 -2.25
CA GLN A 98 -3.94 14.67 -2.63
C GLN A 98 -4.18 14.72 -4.14
N GLU A 99 -3.23 14.22 -4.96
CA GLU A 99 -3.36 14.26 -6.41
C GLU A 99 -4.35 13.20 -6.91
N ARG A 100 -5.44 13.64 -7.52
CA ARG A 100 -6.49 12.75 -8.06
C ARG A 100 -5.98 11.74 -9.10
N ARG A 101 -4.86 12.04 -9.75
CA ARG A 101 -4.23 11.16 -10.76
C ARG A 101 -3.27 10.15 -10.14
N TRP A 102 -2.93 10.25 -8.86
CA TRP A 102 -2.08 9.26 -8.22
C TRP A 102 -2.80 7.90 -8.22
N ARG A 103 -2.09 6.87 -8.67
CA ARG A 103 -2.63 5.51 -8.77
C ARG A 103 -2.70 4.80 -7.42
N LYS A 104 -2.30 5.48 -6.33
CA LYS A 104 -2.17 4.89 -5.00
C LYS A 104 -1.19 3.71 -5.00
N GLU A 105 -0.16 3.82 -5.83
CA GLU A 105 0.91 2.85 -5.99
C GLU A 105 2.25 3.56 -5.76
N LEU A 106 3.13 2.88 -5.04
CA LEU A 106 4.48 3.31 -4.72
C LEU A 106 5.38 2.08 -4.88
N TYR A 107 6.49 2.27 -5.59
CA TYR A 107 7.39 1.21 -5.96
C TYR A 107 8.78 1.52 -5.41
N HIS A 108 9.47 0.48 -4.93
CA HIS A 108 10.85 0.56 -4.48
C HIS A 108 11.73 -0.25 -5.43
N ASP A 109 12.75 0.38 -5.99
CA ASP A 109 13.79 -0.30 -6.75
C ASP A 109 14.94 -0.65 -5.79
N GLU A 110 14.96 -1.90 -5.31
CA GLU A 110 15.95 -2.37 -4.36
C GLU A 110 17.39 -2.22 -4.85
N GLN A 111 17.62 -2.26 -6.17
CA GLN A 111 18.97 -2.15 -6.73
C GLN A 111 19.51 -0.72 -6.66
N THR A 112 18.63 0.28 -6.77
CA THR A 112 19.02 1.70 -6.75
C THR A 112 18.66 2.41 -5.45
N GLY A 113 17.86 1.77 -4.60
CA GLY A 113 17.27 2.36 -3.39
C GLY A 113 16.23 3.46 -3.68
N ALA A 114 15.81 3.61 -4.95
CA ALA A 114 14.92 4.68 -5.36
C ALA A 114 13.45 4.31 -5.17
N PHE A 115 12.66 5.28 -4.72
CA PHE A 115 11.21 5.18 -4.66
C PHE A 115 10.57 5.85 -5.87
N TYR A 116 9.46 5.29 -6.35
CA TYR A 116 8.76 5.77 -7.51
C TYR A 116 7.25 5.78 -7.30
N LEU A 117 6.62 6.90 -7.63
CA LEU A 117 5.18 7.11 -7.63
C LEU A 117 4.64 6.93 -9.04
N ALA A 118 3.46 6.31 -9.15
CA ALA A 118 2.77 6.12 -10.42
C ALA A 118 1.49 6.97 -10.51
N PHE A 119 1.32 7.67 -11.61
CA PHE A 119 0.17 8.54 -11.87
C PHE A 119 -0.49 8.18 -13.20
N HIS A 120 -1.81 8.31 -13.26
CA HIS A 120 -2.57 8.25 -14.51
C HIS A 120 -2.15 9.38 -15.45
N HIS A 121 -1.83 9.04 -16.69
CA HIS A 121 -1.48 9.98 -17.75
C HIS A 121 -2.25 9.64 -19.04
N PRO A 122 -2.62 10.62 -19.89
CA PRO A 122 -3.28 10.33 -21.17
C PRO A 122 -2.51 9.32 -22.04
N ASP A 123 -1.17 9.44 -22.03
CA ASP A 123 -0.28 8.57 -22.81
C ASP A 123 0.17 7.32 -22.05
N GLY A 124 -0.44 6.97 -20.91
CA GLY A 124 -0.10 5.78 -20.11
C GLY A 124 0.10 6.09 -18.63
N ILE A 125 1.28 5.76 -18.10
CA ILE A 125 1.60 5.98 -16.67
C ILE A 125 2.77 6.93 -16.55
N ARG A 126 2.52 8.08 -15.91
CA ARG A 126 3.59 9.01 -15.54
C ARG A 126 4.25 8.50 -14.26
N TRP A 127 5.57 8.39 -14.32
CA TRP A 127 6.40 8.02 -13.18
C TRP A 127 7.09 9.25 -12.62
N GLU A 128 7.10 9.37 -11.30
CA GLU A 128 7.89 10.35 -10.58
C GLU A 128 8.78 9.63 -9.58
N ARG A 129 10.07 9.93 -9.59
CA ARG A 129 10.99 9.49 -8.56
C ARG A 129 10.73 10.34 -7.31
N LEU A 130 10.65 9.67 -6.16
CA LEU A 130 10.51 10.30 -4.85
C LEU A 130 11.85 10.14 -4.11
N ASP A 131 12.39 11.26 -3.63
CA ASP A 131 13.47 11.25 -2.65
C ASP A 131 12.84 11.10 -1.26
N PRO A 132 13.07 9.97 -0.56
CA PRO A 132 12.45 9.72 0.74
C PRO A 132 13.03 10.60 1.85
N PHE A 133 14.23 11.15 1.70
CA PHE A 133 14.87 12.00 2.71
C PHE A 133 14.36 13.44 2.66
N THR A 134 14.07 13.94 1.46
CA THR A 134 13.59 15.33 1.27
C THR A 134 12.08 15.41 1.06
N GLY A 135 11.44 14.31 0.62
CA GLY A 135 10.05 14.30 0.15
C GLY A 135 9.87 14.89 -1.25
N GLU A 136 10.95 15.32 -1.90
CA GLU A 136 10.90 15.94 -3.22
C GLU A 136 10.64 14.92 -4.34
N ARG A 137 9.97 15.39 -5.39
CA ARG A 137 9.57 14.58 -6.54
C ARG A 137 10.27 15.07 -7.81
N GLN A 138 10.73 14.12 -8.61
CA GLN A 138 11.38 14.39 -9.89
C GLN A 138 10.70 13.57 -11.00
N PRO A 139 10.39 14.16 -12.17
CA PRO A 139 9.86 13.40 -13.29
C PRO A 139 10.81 12.27 -13.71
N ALA A 140 10.28 11.05 -13.83
CA ALA A 140 11.03 9.86 -14.25
C ALA A 140 10.60 9.32 -15.63
N GLY A 141 9.60 9.93 -16.26
CA GLY A 141 9.16 9.61 -17.61
C GLY A 141 7.72 9.12 -17.68
N VAL A 142 7.29 8.73 -18.88
CA VAL A 142 5.95 8.19 -19.13
C VAL A 142 6.09 6.82 -19.78
N LEU A 143 5.55 5.80 -19.11
CA LEU A 143 5.41 4.46 -19.62
C LEU A 143 4.20 4.40 -20.56
N PRO A 144 4.37 4.18 -21.88
CA PRO A 144 3.29 4.16 -22.84
C PRO A 144 2.55 2.81 -22.84
N ALA A 145 1.95 2.46 -21.70
CA ALA A 145 1.15 1.26 -21.53
C ALA A 145 -0.23 1.65 -20.99
N ALA A 146 -1.29 1.22 -21.67
CA ALA A 146 -2.65 1.60 -21.32
C ALA A 146 -3.12 0.90 -20.02
N GLN A 147 -2.82 -0.40 -19.89
CA GLN A 147 -3.23 -1.23 -18.75
C GLN A 147 -2.16 -2.28 -18.42
N PRO A 148 -0.95 -1.86 -17.99
CA PRO A 148 0.06 -2.83 -17.59
C PRO A 148 -0.36 -3.54 -16.31
N GLU A 149 -0.09 -4.84 -16.27
CA GLU A 149 -0.28 -5.68 -15.10
C GLU A 149 1.08 -6.08 -14.50
N ARG A 150 1.09 -6.38 -13.20
CA ARG A 150 2.27 -6.93 -12.49
C ARG A 150 3.53 -6.10 -12.73
N LEU A 151 3.44 -4.79 -12.55
CA LEU A 151 4.59 -3.91 -12.67
C LEU A 151 5.63 -4.24 -11.59
N GLN A 152 6.90 -4.30 -11.99
CA GLN A 152 8.05 -4.45 -11.12
C GLN A 152 9.17 -3.51 -11.58
N LEU A 153 10.02 -3.10 -10.65
CA LEU A 153 11.13 -2.18 -10.89
C LEU A 153 12.43 -2.86 -10.47
N SER A 154 13.45 -2.77 -11.31
CA SER A 154 14.80 -3.23 -10.97
C SER A 154 15.83 -2.52 -11.85
N GLY A 155 16.79 -1.86 -11.21
CA GLY A 155 17.90 -1.19 -11.89
C GLY A 155 17.45 -0.03 -12.80
N GLY A 156 16.40 0.69 -12.39
CA GLY A 156 15.78 1.76 -13.17
C GLY A 156 14.98 1.28 -14.39
N ILE A 157 14.70 -0.02 -14.51
CA ILE A 157 13.89 -0.59 -15.58
C ILE A 157 12.56 -1.04 -15.01
N VAL A 158 11.46 -0.62 -15.65
CA VAL A 158 10.11 -1.08 -15.34
C VAL A 158 9.81 -2.31 -16.17
N TYR A 159 9.52 -3.42 -15.51
CA TYR A 159 9.03 -4.67 -16.11
C TYR A 159 7.54 -4.80 -15.90
N PHE A 160 6.79 -5.21 -16.92
CA PHE A 160 5.34 -5.34 -16.81
C PHE A 160 4.77 -6.35 -17.80
N LEU A 161 3.59 -6.88 -17.50
CA LEU A 161 2.81 -7.70 -18.41
C LEU A 161 1.81 -6.83 -19.15
N GLU A 162 1.68 -7.05 -20.46
CA GLU A 162 0.62 -6.45 -21.27
C GLU A 162 -0.08 -7.54 -22.09
N PHE A 163 -1.39 -7.43 -22.25
CA PHE A 163 -2.15 -8.37 -23.06
C PHE A 163 -1.96 -8.05 -24.55
N ASP A 164 -1.35 -8.98 -25.28
CA ASP A 164 -1.27 -8.93 -26.73
C ASP A 164 -2.57 -9.52 -27.31
N HIS A 165 -3.44 -8.64 -27.82
CA HIS A 165 -4.74 -9.02 -28.38
C HIS A 165 -4.63 -9.94 -29.61
N TRP A 166 -3.53 -9.83 -30.37
CA TRP A 166 -3.31 -10.66 -31.56
C TRP A 166 -2.87 -12.07 -31.18
N LYS A 167 -1.99 -12.17 -30.19
CA LYS A 167 -1.49 -13.45 -29.69
C LYS A 167 -2.36 -14.06 -28.59
N LYS A 168 -3.39 -13.33 -28.13
CA LYS A 168 -4.29 -13.69 -27.02
C LYS A 168 -3.54 -14.14 -25.77
N LYS A 169 -2.43 -13.49 -25.45
CA LYS A 169 -1.58 -13.85 -24.31
C LYS A 169 -0.91 -12.63 -23.69
N LYS A 170 -0.51 -12.77 -22.43
CA LYS A 170 0.31 -11.78 -21.75
C LYS A 170 1.75 -11.87 -22.25
N VAL A 171 2.35 -10.71 -22.53
CA VAL A 171 3.74 -10.59 -22.97
C VAL A 171 4.47 -9.74 -21.95
N LEU A 172 5.64 -10.22 -21.52
CA LEU A 172 6.56 -9.45 -20.69
C LEU A 172 7.19 -8.34 -21.54
N LYS A 173 7.04 -7.10 -21.09
CA LYS A 173 7.64 -5.90 -21.67
C LYS A 173 8.52 -5.21 -20.64
N ARG A 174 9.40 -4.35 -21.14
CA ARG A 174 10.26 -3.50 -20.32
C ARG A 174 10.29 -2.08 -20.86
N TRP A 175 10.46 -1.11 -19.98
CA TRP A 175 10.57 0.31 -20.29
C TRP A 175 11.66 0.94 -19.43
N ARG A 176 12.36 1.93 -19.97
CA ARG A 176 13.43 2.69 -19.33
C ARG A 176 13.14 4.17 -19.48
#